data_AF-A0A8E9ZKA7-F1
#
_entry.id   AF-A0A8E9ZKA7-F1
#
_cell.length_a   1.000
_cell.length_b   1.000
_cell.length_c   1.000
_cell.angle_alpha   90.00
_cell.angle_beta   90.00
_cell.angle_gamma   90.00
#
_symmetry.space_group_name_H-M   'P 1'
#
loop_
_entity.id
_entity.type
_entity.pdbx_description
1 polymer ?
#
loop_
_entity_poly.entity_id
_entity_poly.type
_entity_poly.pdbx_seq_one_letter_code
_entity_poly.pdbx_strand_id
1 'polypeptide(L)'
;MCYRCRLERLPVQEYHILRASLICDGRSIPLLSRLVPSAKQNNSLIQKEFLDDLHRCVNPKAKVILITDAGFQSAWFRHIKSLGWDFIGRIRGTVQFCLLHDGERWLKITDVRGKASPEYLGAGWLARAEYARCSGHFYLHKRETRGRKNQRSRGRLSSPTTEKEKRTDIPPDRHELACRSPALV
;
A
#
# COMPACT_ATOMS: atom_id res chain seq x y z
N MET A 1 4.21 -14.63 -11.85
CA MET A 1 4.52 -13.31 -12.43
C MET A 1 4.27 -12.22 -11.39
N CYS A 2 5.21 -11.31 -11.19
CA CYS A 2 5.11 -10.25 -10.20
C CYS A 2 4.94 -8.90 -10.88
N TYR A 3 3.87 -8.18 -10.56
CA TYR A 3 3.63 -6.83 -11.05
C TYR A 3 3.66 -5.85 -9.90
N ARG A 4 4.22 -4.66 -10.13
CA ARG A 4 4.18 -3.56 -9.19
C ARG A 4 3.13 -2.55 -9.59
N CYS A 5 2.19 -2.26 -8.70
CA CYS A 5 1.21 -1.19 -8.86
C CYS A 5 1.55 0.01 -7.96
N ARG A 6 1.63 1.20 -8.56
CA ARG A 6 1.94 2.46 -7.85
C ARG A 6 1.04 3.58 -8.33
N LEU A 7 0.73 4.47 -7.40
CA LEU A 7 0.04 5.73 -7.67
C LEU A 7 1.04 6.87 -7.48
N GLU A 8 1.45 7.47 -8.59
CA GLU A 8 2.51 8.47 -8.64
C GLU A 8 1.91 9.85 -8.93
N ARG A 9 2.28 10.87 -8.15
CA ARG A 9 1.79 12.24 -8.35
C ARG A 9 2.55 12.91 -9.49
N LEU A 10 1.83 13.57 -10.41
CA LEU A 10 2.46 14.35 -11.45
C LEU A 10 2.87 15.76 -10.95
N PRO A 11 3.86 16.40 -11.59
CA PRO A 11 4.29 17.76 -11.24
C PRO A 11 3.16 18.78 -11.34
N VAL A 12 2.29 18.63 -12.34
CA VAL A 12 1.01 19.32 -12.43
C VAL A 12 0.09 18.69 -11.39
N GLN A 13 -0.12 19.37 -10.26
CA GLN A 13 -0.69 18.79 -9.03
C GLN A 13 -2.15 18.28 -9.15
N GLU A 14 -2.74 18.37 -10.34
CA GLU A 14 -4.11 18.00 -10.67
C GLU A 14 -4.27 16.51 -10.98
N TYR A 15 -3.20 15.79 -11.31
CA TYR A 15 -3.27 14.39 -11.73
C TYR A 15 -2.27 13.48 -11.01
N HIS A 16 -2.65 12.21 -10.95
CA HIS A 16 -1.80 11.08 -10.60
C HIS A 16 -1.76 10.10 -11.77
N ILE A 17 -0.70 9.28 -11.82
CA ILE A 17 -0.62 8.13 -12.69
C ILE A 17 -0.75 6.88 -11.83
N LEU A 18 -1.78 6.08 -12.09
CA LEU A 18 -1.87 4.71 -11.63
C LEU A 18 -1.17 3.81 -12.65
N ARG A 19 -0.08 3.16 -12.24
CA ARG A 19 0.77 2.37 -13.15
C ARG A 19 0.97 0.95 -12.63
N ALA A 20 0.86 -0.01 -13.53
CA ALA A 20 1.26 -1.40 -13.35
C ALA A 20 2.52 -1.65 -14.18
N SER A 21 3.50 -2.32 -13.58
CA SER A 21 4.75 -2.69 -14.26
C SER A 21 5.15 -4.11 -13.91
N LEU A 22 5.56 -4.90 -14.90
CA LEU A 22 6.16 -6.21 -14.68
C LEU A 22 7.52 -6.04 -14.02
N ILE A 23 7.77 -6.79 -12.95
CA ILE A 23 9.10 -6.92 -12.37
C ILE A 23 9.78 -8.11 -13.05
N CYS A 24 10.88 -7.86 -13.74
CA CYS A 24 11.66 -8.88 -14.44
C CYS A 24 13.15 -8.52 -14.32
N ASP A 25 13.96 -9.42 -13.75
CA ASP A 25 15.43 -9.30 -13.66
C ASP A 25 15.93 -7.93 -13.17
N GLY A 26 15.37 -7.46 -12.05
CA GLY A 26 15.73 -6.16 -11.44
C GLY A 26 15.20 -4.94 -12.20
N ARG A 27 14.55 -5.13 -13.36
CA ARG A 27 13.91 -4.09 -14.16
C ARG A 27 12.41 -4.01 -13.87
N SER A 28 11.84 -2.84 -14.14
CA SER A 28 10.41 -2.56 -14.03
C SER A 28 9.90 -2.14 -15.40
N ILE A 29 9.19 -3.03 -16.09
CA ILE A 29 8.69 -2.81 -17.45
C ILE A 29 7.22 -2.35 -17.36
N PRO A 30 6.88 -1.10 -17.71
CA PRO A 30 5.50 -0.61 -17.67
C PRO A 30 4.61 -1.40 -18.63
N LEU A 31 3.42 -1.81 -18.16
CA LEU A 31 2.42 -2.49 -18.99
C LEU A 31 1.15 -1.67 -19.16
N LEU A 32 0.69 -1.05 -18.08
CA LEU A 32 -0.53 -0.26 -18.08
C LEU A 32 -0.32 1.00 -17.24
N SER A 33 -0.75 2.15 -17.76
CA SER A 33 -0.75 3.42 -17.04
C SER A 33 -2.09 4.11 -17.28
N ARG A 34 -2.66 4.70 -16.22
CA ARG A 34 -3.91 5.45 -16.27
C ARG A 34 -3.74 6.78 -15.56
N LEU A 35 -4.12 7.86 -16.22
CA LEU A 35 -4.24 9.17 -15.58
C LEU A 35 -5.47 9.20 -14.70
N VAL A 36 -5.29 9.65 -13.46
CA VAL A 36 -6.35 9.74 -12.45
C VAL A 36 -6.34 11.16 -11.88
N PRO A 37 -7.44 11.92 -11.98
CA PRO A 37 -7.54 13.22 -11.32
C PRO A 37 -7.23 13.08 -9.82
N SER A 38 -6.49 14.02 -9.25
CA SER A 38 -6.10 14.02 -7.83
C SER A 38 -7.31 13.92 -6.89
N ALA A 39 -8.44 14.52 -7.26
CA ALA A 39 -9.70 14.40 -6.52
C ALA A 39 -10.26 12.97 -6.47
N LYS A 40 -9.90 12.12 -7.44
CA LYS A 40 -10.37 10.73 -7.60
C LYS A 40 -9.27 9.69 -7.32
N GLN A 41 -8.14 10.07 -6.72
CA GLN A 41 -6.98 9.20 -6.49
C GLN A 41 -7.31 7.89 -5.73
N ASN A 42 -8.29 7.92 -4.83
CA ASN A 42 -8.76 6.77 -4.04
C ASN A 42 -10.14 6.26 -4.48
N ASN A 43 -10.59 6.63 -5.67
CA ASN A 43 -11.88 6.18 -6.19
C ASN A 43 -11.81 4.67 -6.51
N SER A 44 -12.66 3.88 -5.85
CA SER A 44 -12.66 2.42 -5.95
C SER A 44 -13.07 1.92 -7.33
N LEU A 45 -13.94 2.63 -8.05
CA LEU A 45 -14.39 2.24 -9.39
C LEU A 45 -13.24 2.35 -10.40
N ILE A 46 -12.55 3.50 -10.43
CA ILE A 46 -11.38 3.71 -11.32
C ILE A 46 -10.29 2.66 -11.05
N GLN A 47 -10.07 2.35 -9.78
CA GLN A 47 -9.12 1.34 -9.33
C GLN A 47 -9.52 -0.07 -9.75
N LYS A 48 -10.80 -0.41 -9.64
CA LYS A 48 -11.37 -1.69 -10.07
C LYS A 48 -11.22 -1.89 -11.57
N GLU A 49 -11.67 -0.93 -12.36
CA GLU A 49 -11.53 -0.94 -13.81
C GLU A 49 -10.07 -1.05 -14.25
N PHE A 50 -9.14 -0.39 -13.56
CA PHE A 50 -7.72 -0.50 -13.85
C PHE A 50 -7.20 -1.93 -13.64
N LEU A 51 -7.64 -2.61 -12.58
CA LEU A 51 -7.28 -4.00 -12.32
C LEU A 51 -7.94 -4.96 -13.33
N ASP A 52 -9.19 -4.70 -13.73
CA ASP A 52 -9.88 -5.49 -14.76
C ASP A 52 -9.19 -5.37 -16.12
N ASP A 53 -8.75 -4.16 -16.49
CA ASP A 53 -7.93 -3.92 -17.68
C ASP A 53 -6.61 -4.68 -17.61
N LEU A 54 -5.91 -4.58 -16.47
CA LEU A 54 -4.66 -5.31 -16.26
C LEU A 54 -4.89 -6.83 -16.37
N HIS A 55 -6.00 -7.33 -15.83
CA HIS A 55 -6.35 -8.75 -15.88
C HIS A 55 -6.53 -9.26 -17.31
N ARG A 56 -7.12 -8.43 -18.18
CA ARG A 56 -7.25 -8.73 -19.62
C ARG A 56 -5.93 -8.72 -20.38
N CYS A 57 -4.92 -7.97 -19.89
CA CYS A 57 -3.63 -7.84 -20.55
C CYS A 57 -2.61 -8.93 -20.16
N VAL A 58 -2.83 -9.64 -19.05
CA VAL A 58 -1.89 -10.67 -18.56
C VAL A 58 -2.32 -12.07 -18.98
N ASN A 59 -1.36 -13.00 -19.00
CA ASN A 59 -1.63 -14.40 -19.33
C ASN A 59 -2.60 -15.01 -18.29
N PRO A 60 -3.78 -15.50 -18.69
CA PRO A 60 -4.78 -16.02 -17.75
C PRO A 60 -4.32 -17.30 -17.01
N LYS A 61 -3.30 -18.01 -17.53
CA LYS A 61 -2.72 -19.20 -16.88
C LYS A 61 -1.62 -18.86 -15.87
N ALA A 62 -1.16 -17.61 -15.83
CA ALA A 62 -0.07 -17.22 -14.94
C ALA A 62 -0.58 -16.98 -13.52
N LYS A 63 0.13 -17.53 -12.52
CA LYS A 63 -0.05 -17.09 -11.13
C LYS A 63 0.49 -15.68 -10.97
N VAL A 64 -0.38 -14.73 -10.62
CA VAL A 64 -0.05 -13.30 -10.50
C VAL A 64 0.07 -12.88 -9.05
N ILE A 65 1.15 -12.17 -8.73
CA ILE A 65 1.33 -11.48 -7.45
C ILE A 65 1.44 -9.98 -7.70
N LEU A 66 0.52 -9.20 -7.12
CA LEU A 66 0.56 -7.75 -7.16
C LEU A 66 1.26 -7.16 -5.95
N ILE A 67 2.38 -6.48 -6.19
CA ILE A 67 3.10 -5.72 -5.18
C ILE A 67 2.62 -4.26 -5.24
N THR A 68 1.99 -3.77 -4.18
CA THR A 68 1.39 -2.44 -4.17
C THR A 68 2.02 -1.53 -3.12
N ASP A 69 2.27 -0.28 -3.50
CA ASP A 69 2.71 0.74 -2.56
C ASP A 69 1.59 1.12 -1.56
N ALA A 70 1.93 1.99 -0.61
CA ALA A 70 0.95 2.49 0.34
C ALA A 70 0.00 3.50 -0.31
N GLY A 71 -1.29 3.42 0.03
CA GLY A 71 -2.33 4.33 -0.48
C GLY A 71 -3.58 3.60 -0.96
N PHE A 72 -3.46 2.32 -1.30
CA PHE A 72 -4.60 1.47 -1.64
C PHE A 72 -5.35 1.01 -0.39
N GLN A 73 -6.67 0.93 -0.50
CA GLN A 73 -7.58 0.56 0.59
C GLN A 73 -8.09 -0.88 0.42
N SER A 74 -8.84 -1.39 1.40
CA SER A 74 -9.30 -2.79 1.38
C SER A 74 -10.10 -3.19 0.13
N ALA A 75 -10.84 -2.27 -0.49
CA ALA A 75 -11.56 -2.53 -1.74
C ALA A 75 -10.62 -2.97 -2.89
N TRP A 76 -9.43 -2.37 -2.98
CA TRP A 76 -8.40 -2.74 -3.95
C TRP A 76 -7.93 -4.19 -3.72
N PHE A 77 -7.56 -4.53 -2.49
CA PHE A 77 -7.07 -5.86 -2.13
C PHE A 77 -8.13 -6.95 -2.32
N ARG A 78 -9.39 -6.65 -1.96
CA ARG A 78 -10.52 -7.56 -2.22
C ARG A 78 -10.68 -7.83 -3.70
N HIS A 79 -10.60 -6.80 -4.54
CA HIS A 79 -10.75 -6.96 -5.98
C HIS A 79 -9.62 -7.80 -6.60
N ILE A 80 -8.37 -7.61 -6.14
CA ILE A 80 -7.26 -8.49 -6.53
C ILE A 80 -7.57 -9.95 -6.22
N LYS A 81 -8.08 -10.24 -5.02
CA LYS A 81 -8.45 -11.62 -4.65
C LYS A 81 -9.59 -12.17 -5.52
N SER A 82 -10.59 -11.36 -5.87
CA SER A 82 -11.67 -11.82 -6.75
C SER A 82 -11.22 -12.11 -8.18
N LEU A 83 -10.09 -11.54 -8.60
CA LEU A 83 -9.43 -11.87 -9.88
C LEU A 83 -8.59 -13.16 -9.79
N GLY A 84 -8.59 -13.86 -8.66
CA GLY A 84 -7.76 -15.06 -8.44
C GLY A 84 -6.27 -14.74 -8.35
N TRP A 85 -5.91 -13.53 -7.91
CA TRP A 85 -4.53 -13.08 -7.76
C TRP A 85 -4.13 -12.93 -6.31
N ASP A 86 -2.82 -13.02 -6.07
CA ASP A 86 -2.20 -12.74 -4.79
C ASP A 86 -1.72 -11.29 -4.71
N PHE A 87 -1.52 -10.78 -3.50
CA PHE A 87 -0.94 -9.46 -3.28
C PHE A 87 0.06 -9.39 -2.14
N ILE A 88 0.93 -8.38 -2.22
CA ILE A 88 1.75 -7.88 -1.12
C ILE A 88 1.57 -6.36 -1.12
N GLY A 89 0.92 -5.82 -0.09
CA GLY A 89 0.61 -4.40 0.02
C GLY A 89 1.16 -3.78 1.28
N ARG A 90 1.76 -2.58 1.18
CA ARG A 90 2.15 -1.80 2.36
C ARG A 90 0.93 -1.06 2.92
N ILE A 91 0.59 -1.31 4.17
CA ILE A 91 -0.48 -0.61 4.87
C ILE A 91 0.11 0.67 5.49
N ARG A 92 -0.60 1.78 5.36
CA ARG A 92 -0.28 3.07 6.01
C ARG A 92 -1.56 3.82 6.37
N GLY A 93 -1.40 4.84 7.22
CA GLY A 93 -2.48 5.75 7.59
C GLY A 93 -3.33 5.22 8.72
N THR A 94 -4.64 5.49 8.66
CA THR A 94 -5.62 5.17 9.70
C THR A 94 -6.26 3.79 9.54
N VAL A 95 -5.77 2.99 8.58
CA VAL A 95 -6.29 1.63 8.35
C VAL A 95 -6.01 0.76 9.58
N GLN A 96 -7.06 0.11 10.05
CA GLN A 96 -6.98 -0.83 11.17
C GLN A 96 -6.91 -2.27 10.67
N PHE A 97 -6.22 -3.11 11.43
CA PHE A 97 -6.15 -4.54 11.22
C PHE A 97 -6.43 -5.29 12.53
N CYS A 98 -6.85 -6.54 12.42
CA CYS A 98 -7.12 -7.41 13.55
C CYS A 98 -6.41 -8.75 13.32
N LEU A 99 -5.69 -9.25 14.30
CA LEU A 99 -5.07 -10.58 14.24
C LEU A 99 -6.06 -11.63 14.74
N LEU A 100 -6.09 -12.80 14.11
CA LEU A 100 -7.04 -13.86 14.47
C LEU A 100 -6.84 -14.39 15.90
N HIS A 101 -5.60 -14.35 16.39
CA HIS A 101 -5.25 -14.86 17.73
C HIS A 101 -5.52 -13.87 18.86
N ASP A 102 -5.90 -12.61 18.54
CA ASP A 102 -5.96 -11.50 19.51
C ASP A 102 -7.41 -11.02 19.78
N GLY A 103 -8.38 -11.94 19.70
CA GLY A 103 -9.74 -11.75 20.21
C GLY A 103 -10.51 -10.54 19.67
N GLU A 104 -10.48 -10.31 18.35
CA GLU A 104 -11.11 -9.16 17.67
C GLU A 104 -10.56 -7.77 18.02
N ARG A 105 -9.36 -7.69 18.60
CA ARG A 105 -8.68 -6.41 18.86
C ARG A 105 -8.26 -5.74 17.55
N TRP A 106 -8.86 -4.58 17.27
CA TRP A 106 -8.51 -3.75 16.12
C TRP A 106 -7.34 -2.79 16.43
N LEU A 107 -6.20 -3.03 15.78
CA LEU A 107 -4.96 -2.28 15.96
C LEU A 107 -4.75 -1.30 14.80
N LYS A 108 -4.18 -0.13 15.10
CA LYS A 108 -3.56 0.77 14.13
C LYS A 108 -2.07 0.42 13.99
N ILE A 109 -1.45 0.87 12.90
CA ILE A 109 0.01 0.72 12.70
C ILE A 109 0.80 1.39 13.83
N THR A 110 0.30 2.49 14.37
CA THR A 110 0.91 3.21 15.51
C THR A 110 0.90 2.41 16.80
N ASP A 111 0.02 1.41 16.90
CA ASP A 111 -0.16 0.62 18.11
C ASP A 111 0.83 -0.56 18.17
N VAL A 112 1.57 -0.81 17.07
CA VAL A 112 2.55 -1.90 16.96
C VAL A 112 3.95 -1.33 16.71
N ARG A 113 4.93 -1.80 17.49
CA ARG A 113 6.33 -1.41 17.33
C ARG A 113 7.13 -2.47 16.60
N GLY A 114 7.55 -2.14 15.38
CA GLY A 114 8.43 -3.00 14.58
C GLY A 114 9.87 -3.00 15.06
N LYS A 115 10.57 -4.10 14.78
CA LYS A 115 12.02 -4.27 14.95
C LYS A 115 12.76 -4.08 13.62
N ALA A 116 14.08 -4.01 13.68
CA ALA A 116 14.92 -3.92 12.48
C ALA A 116 14.81 -5.18 11.60
N SER A 117 14.58 -6.35 12.20
CA SER A 117 14.26 -7.58 11.47
C SER A 117 12.76 -7.64 11.15
N PRO A 118 12.37 -8.11 9.96
CA PRO A 118 10.96 -8.40 9.66
C PRO A 118 10.38 -9.43 10.63
N GLU A 119 9.20 -9.14 11.16
CA GLU A 119 8.49 -10.00 12.11
C GLU A 119 7.12 -10.39 11.53
N TYR A 120 6.78 -11.67 11.60
CA TYR A 120 5.47 -12.16 11.21
C TYR A 120 4.51 -12.05 12.40
N LEU A 121 3.43 -11.27 12.25
CA LEU A 121 2.45 -11.05 13.32
C LEU A 121 1.33 -12.08 13.35
N GLY A 122 1.06 -12.74 12.22
CA GLY A 122 -0.04 -13.70 12.09
C GLY A 122 -1.01 -13.41 10.95
N ALA A 123 -1.99 -14.29 10.81
CA ALA A 123 -3.14 -14.09 9.92
C ALA A 123 -4.19 -13.18 10.59
N GLY A 124 -4.98 -12.49 9.79
CA GLY A 124 -5.93 -11.51 10.29
C GLY A 124 -6.82 -10.89 9.22
N TRP A 125 -7.51 -9.82 9.63
CA TRP A 125 -8.41 -9.04 8.81
C TRP A 125 -7.94 -7.59 8.67
N LEU A 126 -8.05 -7.05 7.46
CA LEU A 126 -7.87 -5.64 7.15
C LEU A 126 -9.24 -4.95 7.06
N ALA A 127 -9.35 -3.78 7.69
CA ALA A 127 -10.56 -2.96 7.84
C ALA A 127 -11.66 -3.57 8.71
N ARG A 128 -12.21 -2.74 9.59
CA ARG A 128 -13.20 -3.13 10.61
C ARG A 128 -14.57 -3.46 10.02
N ALA A 129 -15.03 -2.63 9.09
CA ALA A 129 -16.33 -2.76 8.47
C ALA A 129 -16.41 -4.02 7.61
N GLU A 130 -17.43 -4.84 7.83
CA GLU A 130 -17.56 -6.16 7.23
C GLU A 130 -17.56 -6.15 5.70
N TYR A 131 -18.29 -5.21 5.09
CA TYR A 131 -18.32 -5.03 3.63
C TYR A 131 -16.95 -4.66 3.02
N ALA A 132 -16.00 -4.19 3.85
CA ALA A 132 -14.66 -3.82 3.44
C ALA A 132 -13.59 -4.80 3.94
N ARG A 133 -13.94 -5.84 4.70
CA ARG A 133 -12.97 -6.79 5.26
C ARG A 133 -12.20 -7.51 4.16
N CYS A 134 -10.90 -7.66 4.38
CA CYS A 134 -10.00 -8.44 3.53
C CYS A 134 -9.05 -9.27 4.40
N SER A 135 -9.02 -10.59 4.21
CA SER A 135 -8.09 -11.47 4.94
C SER A 135 -6.67 -11.41 4.38
N GLY A 136 -5.69 -11.49 5.28
CA GLY A 136 -4.28 -11.57 4.93
C GLY A 136 -3.37 -11.93 6.09
N HIS A 137 -2.08 -12.03 5.79
CA HIS A 137 -0.96 -12.27 6.69
C HIS A 137 -0.20 -10.96 6.90
N PHE A 138 0.08 -10.62 8.16
CA PHE A 138 0.66 -9.35 8.54
C PHE A 138 2.13 -9.50 8.91
N TYR A 139 2.95 -8.61 8.36
CA TYR A 139 4.39 -8.55 8.61
C TYR A 139 4.77 -7.13 9.02
N LEU A 140 5.58 -7.01 10.06
CA LEU A 140 6.00 -5.73 10.62
C LEU A 140 7.51 -5.55 10.50
N HIS A 141 7.94 -4.37 10.10
CA HIS A 141 9.35 -4.03 9.98
C HIS A 141 9.58 -2.55 10.24
N LYS A 142 10.63 -2.20 11.00
CA LYS A 142 11.07 -0.82 11.24
C LYS A 142 12.33 -0.55 10.43
N ARG A 143 12.26 0.43 9.53
CA ARG A 143 13.45 0.90 8.80
C ARG A 143 14.21 1.93 9.62
N GLU A 144 15.53 1.88 9.52
CA GLU A 144 16.39 2.96 10.00
C GLU A 144 16.04 4.29 9.33
N THR A 145 16.18 5.38 10.08
CA THR A 145 15.92 6.74 9.65
C THR A 145 16.96 7.17 8.62
N ARG A 146 16.62 7.10 7.33
CA ARG A 146 17.49 7.55 6.22
C ARG A 146 17.60 9.09 6.05
N GLY A 147 17.57 9.87 7.13
CA GLY A 147 17.86 11.32 7.12
C GLY A 147 17.05 12.17 6.12
N ARG A 148 15.86 11.74 5.69
CA ARG A 148 15.09 12.46 4.64
C ARG A 148 14.64 13.83 5.16
N LYS A 149 15.07 14.90 4.48
CA LYS A 149 14.77 16.30 4.83
C LYS A 149 13.26 16.62 4.80
N ASN A 150 12.49 15.97 3.92
CA ASN A 150 11.05 16.17 3.82
C ASN A 150 10.29 14.97 4.41
N GLN A 151 9.73 15.15 5.61
CA GLN A 151 9.00 14.10 6.33
C GLN A 151 7.48 14.09 6.06
N ARG A 152 6.93 15.11 5.41
CA ARG A 152 5.48 15.23 5.14
C ARG A 152 5.02 14.27 4.05
N SER A 153 3.80 13.72 4.20
CA SER A 153 3.19 12.72 3.30
C SER A 153 2.89 13.24 1.90
N ARG A 154 2.80 14.56 1.76
CA ARG A 154 2.68 15.28 0.48
C ARG A 154 3.97 16.06 0.34
N GLY A 155 4.70 15.89 -0.75
CA GLY A 155 5.94 16.63 -1.06
C GLY A 155 5.72 18.14 -1.22
N ARG A 156 5.14 18.80 -0.22
CA ARG A 156 5.26 20.24 -0.04
C ARG A 156 6.73 20.51 0.21
N LEU A 157 7.38 21.13 -0.76
CA LEU A 157 8.61 21.87 -0.50
C LEU A 157 8.30 22.81 0.67
N SER A 158 9.09 22.73 1.74
CA SER A 158 9.00 23.71 2.82
C SER A 158 9.30 25.08 2.21
N SER A 159 8.35 26.00 2.23
CA SER A 159 8.70 27.42 2.19
C SER A 159 9.65 27.68 3.37
N PRO A 160 10.66 28.56 3.23
CA PRO A 160 11.58 28.85 4.31
C PRO A 160 10.81 29.60 5.40
N THR A 161 10.28 28.87 6.37
CA THR A 161 9.71 29.46 7.59
C THR A 161 10.77 29.36 8.68
N THR A 162 10.97 30.51 9.32
CA THR A 162 12.06 30.89 10.22
C THR A 162 12.36 29.84 11.29
N GLU A 163 13.63 29.74 11.66
CA GLU A 163 14.29 28.69 12.47
C GLU A 163 13.71 28.40 13.86
N LYS A 164 12.65 29.07 14.30
CA LYS A 164 12.11 28.99 15.67
C LYS A 164 11.12 27.83 15.92
N GLU A 165 10.67 27.10 14.90
CA GLU A 165 9.65 26.04 15.05
C GLU A 165 10.21 24.59 14.98
N LYS A 166 11.54 24.41 15.03
CA LYS A 166 12.18 23.09 14.88
C LYS A 166 12.22 22.21 16.13
N ARG A 167 11.63 22.63 17.24
CA ARG A 167 11.91 22.03 18.56
C ARG A 167 10.67 21.44 19.22
N THR A 168 10.01 20.46 18.58
CA THR A 168 9.15 19.46 19.27
C THR A 168 8.64 18.29 18.42
N ASP A 169 8.89 18.22 17.12
CA ASP A 169 8.40 17.06 16.34
C ASP A 169 9.42 15.91 16.36
N ILE A 170 9.29 15.03 17.36
CA ILE A 170 9.85 13.68 17.31
C ILE A 170 9.31 13.03 16.03
N PRO A 171 10.17 12.59 15.09
CA PRO A 171 9.72 11.92 13.87
C PRO A 171 8.83 10.72 14.25
N PRO A 172 7.63 10.57 13.67
CA PRO A 172 6.85 9.37 13.93
C PRO A 172 7.68 8.17 13.50
N ASP A 173 7.92 7.25 14.44
CA ASP A 173 8.63 6.01 14.19
C ASP A 173 8.04 5.34 12.94
N ARG A 174 8.85 5.17 11.89
CA ARG A 174 8.39 4.63 10.60
C ARG A 174 8.28 3.12 10.67
N HIS A 175 7.22 2.65 11.31
CA HIS A 175 6.76 1.28 11.22
C HIS A 175 6.18 1.03 9.83
N GLU A 176 6.64 -0.03 9.17
CA GLU A 176 6.07 -0.51 7.91
C GLU A 176 5.35 -1.83 8.18
N LEU A 177 4.02 -1.78 8.07
CA LEU A 177 3.17 -2.96 8.07
C LEU A 177 2.93 -3.37 6.62
N ALA A 178 3.19 -4.63 6.30
CA ALA A 178 2.81 -5.25 5.03
C ALA A 178 1.73 -6.29 5.28
N CYS A 179 0.76 -6.36 4.36
CA CYS A 179 -0.24 -7.41 4.31
C CYS A 179 -0.04 -8.21 3.02
N ARG A 180 -0.05 -9.53 3.16
CA ARG A 180 0.03 -10.48 2.06
C ARG A 180 -1.24 -11.32 2.03
N SER A 181 -1.79 -11.60 0.85
CA SER A 181 -2.88 -12.58 0.75
C SER A 181 -2.44 -13.97 1.26
N PRO A 182 -3.34 -14.78 1.83
CA PRO A 182 -3.07 -16.21 1.98
C PRO A 182 -2.80 -16.80 0.59
N ALA A 183 -1.89 -17.78 0.50
CA ALA A 183 -1.61 -18.43 -0.77
C ALA A 183 -2.90 -19.04 -1.33
N LEU A 184 -3.16 -18.81 -2.62
CA LEU A 184 -4.24 -19.49 -3.34
C LEU A 184 -3.86 -20.97 -3.45
N VAL A 185 -4.70 -21.84 -2.87
CA VAL A 185 -4.59 -23.31 -2.94
C VAL A 185 -4.83 -23.78 -4.36
#